data_AF-H6QAH7-F1
#
_entry.id   AF-H6QAH7-F1
#
_cell.length_a   1.000
_cell.length_b   1.000
_cell.length_c   1.000
_cell.angle_alpha   90.00
_cell.angle_beta   90.00
_cell.angle_gamma   90.00
#
_symmetry.space_group_name_H-M   'P 1'
#
loop_
_entity.id
_entity.type
_entity.pdbx_description
1 polymer ?
#
loop_
_entity_poly.entity_id
_entity_poly.type
_entity_poly.pdbx_seq_one_letter_code
_entity_poly.pdbx_strand_id
1 'polypeptide(L)'
;MPRPLIVLLLLPALALSQGAAYGIALYKDVGVPVAVGVEVGPGNGTVEIRGLAYYDQLLLLSTTFACWEAAVSSGHDPFALNYTVYINPIDATRALIGPSLSLAVAVAAYNALTHTPSNLTIAYTGTVTPGGFVDFVGGVREKAIGARRANFTLFVYPALQHYDYKFELRPRLIGVYGTLIKVLRERPQNLSDILPVAEVGNVYQAFAIATSQEYDIFDNVERLNQMVTAMVAPPPAEKLAVLKKEVHRTVNKTLKLAAQEEYRDVLANGVARALSYLQLGEERPELATEAYPRALREVLYPYFYARLLTKSDAAITEMQTYTDVILQIAEKLMPDVGSENLCDGAYAHMYLHTAKNLLPQAEKYLRYYLAFHSPVDAAYAAYGYAQVVYYAWKSILYAEPPRGKAVELNKTASRLAYYVNAALNYAELYSAATGVASPQLLGDASRNTRLGSSAPPPAAVGYYIEALSNILTYFALHPSFPNTTAVKYLHFADALSHTAGGPPQLLYTENIAQANLTDINETRVYLLAKIYACKLAEKLAIYTDTPPREMPKQRTTALPTAEPGEESGEYLTPLAVTIGIILCVQGLYQLFKKHKK
;
A
#
# COMPACT_ATOMS: atom_id res chain seq x y z
N MET A 1 24.67 52.56 26.12
CA MET A 1 23.55 52.08 26.95
C MET A 1 22.32 52.96 26.68
N PRO A 2 21.08 52.40 26.76
CA PRO A 2 20.27 52.17 25.56
C PRO A 2 18.75 52.48 25.69
N ARG A 3 18.03 52.38 24.56
CA ARG A 3 16.64 51.87 24.33
C ARG A 3 15.44 52.50 25.11
N PRO A 4 14.25 52.62 24.45
CA PRO A 4 13.44 51.43 24.17
C PRO A 4 12.96 51.35 22.71
N LEU A 5 13.57 50.41 22.00
CA LEU A 5 13.03 49.77 20.80
C LEU A 5 12.52 48.40 21.26
N ILE A 6 11.47 48.39 22.10
CA ILE A 6 10.83 47.19 22.66
C ILE A 6 9.37 47.53 22.94
N VAL A 7 8.47 47.47 21.95
CA VAL A 7 7.01 47.37 22.23
C VAL A 7 6.23 46.53 21.20
N LEU A 8 6.66 46.33 19.94
CA LEU A 8 5.73 45.73 18.93
C LEU A 8 6.07 44.35 18.34
N LEU A 9 6.86 43.48 19.00
CA LEU A 9 7.25 42.19 18.41
C LEU A 9 7.35 40.98 19.36
N LEU A 10 6.87 41.05 20.61
CA LEU A 10 7.20 40.04 21.63
C LEU A 10 6.06 39.16 22.16
N LEU A 11 4.87 39.17 21.56
CA LEU A 11 3.76 38.30 22.00
C LEU A 11 3.28 37.22 21.01
N PRO A 12 3.54 37.27 19.68
CA PRO A 12 3.39 36.10 18.80
C PRO A 12 4.69 35.30 18.61
N ALA A 13 5.85 35.87 18.96
CA ALA A 13 7.17 35.29 18.68
C ALA A 13 7.52 34.04 19.51
N LEU A 14 6.88 33.84 20.66
CA LEU A 14 7.05 32.63 21.49
C LEU A 14 6.12 31.49 21.06
N ALA A 15 4.91 31.81 20.58
CA ALA A 15 3.96 30.82 20.06
C ALA A 15 4.32 30.32 18.64
N LEU A 16 4.97 31.17 17.83
CA LEU A 16 5.53 30.78 16.52
C LEU A 16 6.82 29.94 16.62
N SER A 17 7.43 29.78 17.80
CA SER A 17 8.71 29.09 17.93
C SER A 17 8.61 27.55 17.85
N GLN A 18 7.44 26.98 18.14
CA GLN A 18 7.24 25.52 18.19
C GLN A 18 6.61 24.96 16.91
N GLY A 19 6.01 25.77 16.05
CA GLY A 19 5.30 25.29 14.85
C GLY A 19 5.78 25.94 13.56
N ALA A 20 7.09 26.19 13.40
CA ALA A 20 7.61 26.94 12.27
C ALA A 20 8.68 26.18 11.48
N ALA A 21 8.76 26.47 10.19
CA ALA A 21 9.83 26.01 9.31
C ALA A 21 10.02 27.00 8.16
N TYR A 22 11.16 26.92 7.49
CA TYR A 22 11.39 27.64 6.25
C TYR A 22 11.40 26.69 5.06
N GLY A 23 10.66 27.05 4.02
CA GLY A 23 10.79 26.42 2.71
C GLY A 23 11.42 27.35 1.69
N ILE A 24 11.72 26.82 0.50
CA ILE A 24 12.13 27.64 -0.66
C ILE A 24 11.18 27.39 -1.84
N ALA A 25 10.57 28.47 -2.34
CA ALA A 25 9.78 28.45 -3.56
C ALA A 25 10.56 29.06 -4.74
N LEU A 26 10.01 28.94 -5.95
CA LEU A 26 10.54 29.64 -7.13
C LEU A 26 9.63 30.80 -7.48
N TYR A 27 10.23 31.95 -7.75
CA TYR A 27 9.57 33.11 -8.33
C TYR A 27 10.43 33.62 -9.49
N LYS A 28 9.91 33.54 -10.72
CA LYS A 28 10.64 33.91 -11.95
C LYS A 28 12.04 33.28 -12.01
N ASP A 29 12.10 31.97 -11.77
CA ASP A 29 13.33 31.16 -11.74
C ASP A 29 14.35 31.53 -10.63
N VAL A 30 13.93 32.32 -9.64
CA VAL A 30 14.74 32.67 -8.46
C VAL A 30 14.18 31.96 -7.24
N GLY A 31 15.06 31.26 -6.50
CA GLY A 31 14.73 30.70 -5.20
C GLY A 31 14.43 31.80 -4.18
N VAL A 32 13.25 31.78 -3.58
CA VAL A 32 12.79 32.73 -2.56
C VAL A 32 12.41 32.00 -1.27
N PRO A 33 12.87 32.46 -0.09
CA PRO A 33 12.46 31.89 1.18
C PRO A 33 10.96 32.04 1.43
N VAL A 34 10.36 31.04 2.04
CA VAL A 34 8.96 31.04 2.46
C VAL A 34 8.90 30.65 3.92
N ALA A 35 8.43 31.56 4.77
CA ALA A 35 8.14 31.26 6.16
C ALA A 35 6.83 30.46 6.25
N VAL A 36 6.86 29.35 6.98
CA VAL A 36 5.71 28.49 7.24
C VAL A 36 5.49 28.42 8.75
N GLY A 37 4.25 28.65 9.18
CA GLY A 37 3.79 28.44 10.54
C GLY A 37 2.58 27.53 10.56
N VAL A 38 2.47 26.63 11.53
CA VAL A 38 1.32 25.72 11.70
C VAL A 38 0.78 25.84 13.11
N GLU A 39 -0.50 26.13 13.21
CA GLU A 39 -1.28 26.05 14.45
C GLU A 39 -2.17 24.82 14.39
N VAL A 40 -2.22 24.08 15.50
CA VAL A 40 -3.04 22.87 15.63
C VAL A 40 -4.06 23.06 16.74
N GLY A 41 -5.31 22.70 16.48
CA GLY A 41 -6.39 22.68 17.47
C GLY A 41 -7.28 21.44 17.33
N PRO A 42 -8.20 21.19 18.26
CA PRO A 42 -9.14 20.08 18.15
C PRO A 42 -10.06 20.26 16.94
N GLY A 43 -10.36 19.16 16.23
CA GLY A 43 -11.03 19.25 14.94
C GLY A 43 -11.36 17.92 14.28
N ASN A 44 -11.53 17.96 12.96
CA ASN A 44 -11.99 16.84 12.12
C ASN A 44 -11.07 16.56 10.92
N GLY A 45 -9.83 17.03 10.96
CA GLY A 45 -8.82 16.86 9.92
C GLY A 45 -8.73 18.00 8.91
N THR A 46 -9.45 19.10 9.12
CA THR A 46 -9.44 20.21 8.16
C THR A 46 -8.12 20.95 8.16
N VAL A 47 -7.66 21.35 6.97
CA VAL A 47 -6.43 22.11 6.77
C VAL A 47 -6.77 23.38 6.02
N GLU A 48 -6.51 24.52 6.65
CA GLU A 48 -6.73 25.85 6.08
C GLU A 48 -5.39 26.52 5.78
N ILE A 49 -5.19 27.00 4.56
CA ILE A 49 -4.02 27.80 4.17
C ILE A 49 -4.34 29.28 4.31
N ARG A 50 -3.52 30.01 5.07
CA ARG A 50 -3.58 31.47 5.25
C ARG A 50 -2.29 32.14 4.78
N GLY A 51 -2.38 33.43 4.49
CA GLY A 51 -1.22 34.25 4.12
C GLY A 51 -0.86 34.26 2.63
N LEU A 52 -1.62 33.56 1.80
CA LEU A 52 -1.54 33.62 0.34
C LEU A 52 -2.79 34.31 -0.24
N ALA A 53 -2.59 35.09 -1.30
CA ALA A 53 -3.65 35.63 -2.14
C ALA A 53 -4.17 34.59 -3.16
N TYR A 54 -3.32 33.63 -3.54
CA TYR A 54 -3.69 32.56 -4.46
C TYR A 54 -2.86 31.29 -4.19
N TYR A 55 -3.51 30.13 -4.28
CA TYR A 55 -2.86 28.83 -4.39
C TYR A 55 -3.67 27.85 -5.22
N ASP A 56 -3.00 26.87 -5.81
CA ASP A 56 -3.66 25.81 -6.57
C ASP A 56 -4.08 24.63 -5.68
N GLN A 57 -4.92 23.76 -6.23
CA GLN A 57 -5.43 22.59 -5.51
C GLN A 57 -4.31 21.59 -5.15
N LEU A 58 -3.22 21.56 -5.92
CA LEU A 58 -2.09 20.68 -5.67
C LEU A 58 -1.28 21.13 -4.44
N LEU A 59 -1.08 22.44 -4.25
CA LEU A 59 -0.52 22.96 -3.01
C LEU A 59 -1.43 22.65 -1.81
N LEU A 60 -2.76 22.79 -1.97
CA LEU A 60 -3.71 22.47 -0.91
C LEU A 60 -3.60 20.99 -0.48
N LEU A 61 -3.74 20.04 -1.41
CA LEU A 61 -3.73 18.62 -1.08
C LEU A 61 -2.38 18.17 -0.51
N SER A 62 -1.26 18.62 -1.08
CA SER A 62 0.07 18.31 -0.54
C SER A 62 0.28 18.88 0.86
N THR A 63 -0.25 20.08 1.15
CA THR A 63 -0.26 20.67 2.50
C THR A 63 -1.14 19.85 3.45
N THR A 64 -2.31 19.39 2.98
CA THR A 64 -3.20 18.53 3.76
C THR A 64 -2.50 17.22 4.17
N PHE A 65 -1.87 16.52 3.22
CA PHE A 65 -1.12 15.31 3.52
C PHE A 65 0.11 15.61 4.39
N ALA A 66 0.82 16.72 4.19
CA ALA A 66 1.91 17.10 5.08
C ALA A 66 1.48 17.21 6.56
N CYS A 67 0.32 17.81 6.83
CA CYS A 67 -0.25 17.88 8.18
C CYS A 67 -0.69 16.51 8.70
N TRP A 68 -1.38 15.71 7.88
CA TRP A 68 -1.87 14.39 8.29
C TRP A 68 -0.74 13.41 8.55
N GLU A 69 0.29 13.38 7.70
CA GLU A 69 1.47 12.53 7.88
C GLU A 69 2.29 12.97 9.10
N ALA A 70 2.36 14.26 9.41
CA ALA A 70 2.98 14.75 10.65
C ALA A 70 2.23 14.25 11.91
N ALA A 71 0.89 14.23 11.90
CA ALA A 71 0.09 13.66 12.98
C ALA A 71 0.29 12.15 13.12
N VAL A 72 0.18 11.41 12.02
CA VAL A 72 0.41 9.95 11.99
C VAL A 72 1.81 9.60 12.51
N SER A 73 2.81 10.39 12.14
CA SER A 73 4.22 10.20 12.54
C SER A 73 4.49 10.57 14.00
N SER A 74 3.74 11.52 14.56
CA SER A 74 3.84 11.93 15.98
C SER A 74 2.92 11.13 16.90
N GLY A 75 2.17 10.16 16.38
CA GLY A 75 1.24 9.33 17.15
C GLY A 75 -0.11 9.98 17.45
N HIS A 76 -0.44 11.10 16.80
CA HIS A 76 -1.73 11.78 16.91
C HIS A 76 -2.71 11.29 15.85
N ASP A 77 -4.02 11.35 16.16
CA ASP A 77 -5.09 11.13 15.19
C ASP A 77 -5.24 12.37 14.30
N PRO A 78 -4.94 12.29 12.99
CA PRO A 78 -5.05 13.45 12.09
C PRO A 78 -6.48 13.99 12.01
N PHE A 79 -7.50 13.16 12.26
CA PHE A 79 -8.91 13.52 12.18
C PHE A 79 -9.52 13.91 13.53
N ALA A 80 -8.70 14.03 14.58
CA ALA A 80 -9.07 14.69 15.83
C ALA A 80 -8.59 16.16 15.87
N LEU A 81 -7.93 16.63 14.80
CA LEU A 81 -7.19 17.88 14.78
C LEU A 81 -7.58 18.74 13.56
N ASN A 82 -7.51 20.06 13.70
CA ASN A 82 -7.56 21.02 12.61
C ASN A 82 -6.23 21.77 12.54
N TYR A 83 -5.82 22.11 11.33
CA TYR A 83 -4.53 22.74 11.06
C TYR A 83 -4.75 24.08 10.35
N THR A 84 -4.20 25.15 10.91
CA THR A 84 -4.10 26.43 10.21
C THR A 84 -2.66 26.65 9.80
N VAL A 85 -2.41 26.65 8.49
CA VAL A 85 -1.09 26.76 7.89
C VAL A 85 -0.89 28.17 7.36
N TYR A 86 -0.05 28.96 8.03
CA TYR A 86 0.32 30.30 7.62
C TYR A 86 1.54 30.22 6.70
N ILE A 87 1.39 30.70 5.47
CA ILE A 87 2.45 30.71 4.46
C ILE A 87 2.77 32.16 4.08
N ASN A 88 4.02 32.56 4.22
CA ASN A 88 4.48 33.91 3.91
C ASN A 88 5.78 33.89 3.07
N PRO A 89 5.68 34.02 1.74
CA PRO A 89 6.83 34.25 0.88
C PRO A 89 7.55 35.56 1.24
N ILE A 90 8.88 35.53 1.33
CA ILE A 90 9.71 36.70 1.64
C ILE A 90 10.12 37.37 0.33
N ASP A 91 9.86 38.68 0.22
CA ASP A 91 10.19 39.52 -0.94
C ASP A 91 9.69 38.98 -2.29
N ALA A 92 8.56 38.26 -2.27
CA ALA A 92 7.95 37.61 -3.43
C ALA A 92 6.42 37.79 -3.46
N THR A 93 5.78 37.36 -4.56
CA THR A 93 4.31 37.38 -4.65
C THR A 93 3.68 36.43 -3.64
N ARG A 94 2.55 36.83 -3.05
CA ARG A 94 1.73 35.96 -2.18
C ARG A 94 0.89 34.96 -2.99
N ALA A 95 1.42 34.46 -4.09
CA ALA A 95 0.82 33.45 -4.94
C ALA A 95 1.80 32.29 -5.09
N LEU A 96 1.39 31.09 -4.70
CA LEU A 96 2.21 29.89 -4.77
C LEU A 96 1.41 28.75 -5.38
N ILE A 97 2.06 27.94 -6.21
CA ILE A 97 1.45 26.78 -6.85
C ILE A 97 2.34 25.56 -6.70
N GLY A 98 1.73 24.39 -6.84
CA GLY A 98 2.41 23.11 -6.81
C GLY A 98 2.87 22.68 -5.41
N PRO A 99 3.34 21.44 -5.27
CA PRO A 99 3.41 20.78 -3.98
C PRO A 99 4.75 20.92 -3.26
N SER A 100 5.70 21.70 -3.79
CA SER A 100 7.11 21.66 -3.36
C SER A 100 7.43 22.26 -1.98
N LEU A 101 6.44 22.89 -1.35
CA LEU A 101 6.54 23.49 -0.01
C LEU A 101 6.07 22.54 1.11
N SER A 102 5.38 21.45 0.74
CA SER A 102 4.73 20.56 1.70
C SER A 102 5.70 19.89 2.69
N LEU A 103 6.98 19.70 2.35
CA LEU A 103 7.98 19.22 3.32
C LEU A 103 8.20 20.21 4.48
N ALA A 104 8.26 21.51 4.20
CA ALA A 104 8.38 22.53 5.24
C ALA A 104 7.12 22.57 6.12
N VAL A 105 5.94 22.40 5.52
CA VAL A 105 4.67 22.28 6.24
C VAL A 105 4.68 21.06 7.17
N ALA A 106 5.14 19.91 6.70
CA ALA A 106 5.20 18.69 7.51
C ALA A 106 6.10 18.90 8.73
N VAL A 107 7.28 19.49 8.54
CA VAL A 107 8.21 19.78 9.65
C VAL A 107 7.58 20.77 10.65
N ALA A 108 6.97 21.85 10.17
CA ALA A 108 6.31 22.82 11.03
C ALA A 108 5.13 22.20 11.82
N ALA A 109 4.32 21.37 11.16
CA ALA A 109 3.22 20.64 11.80
C ALA A 109 3.73 19.62 12.83
N TYR A 110 4.79 18.87 12.50
CA TYR A 110 5.40 17.91 13.42
C TYR A 110 5.96 18.59 14.67
N ASN A 111 6.67 19.71 14.51
CA ASN A 111 7.17 20.49 15.64
C ASN A 111 6.02 21.02 16.49
N ALA A 112 4.93 21.51 15.87
CA ALA A 112 3.76 22.01 16.58
C ALA A 112 3.06 20.92 17.42
N LEU A 113 2.98 19.71 16.87
CA LEU A 113 2.36 18.54 17.53
C LEU A 113 3.21 17.96 18.65
N THR A 114 4.54 18.01 18.49
CA THR A 114 5.49 17.43 19.47
C THR A 114 6.03 18.47 20.45
N HIS A 115 5.63 19.73 20.32
CA HIS A 115 6.18 20.87 21.07
C HIS A 115 7.71 20.99 20.93
N THR A 116 8.25 20.58 19.80
CA THR A 116 9.70 20.61 19.56
C THR A 116 10.12 22.00 19.06
N PRO A 117 11.20 22.62 19.61
CA PRO A 117 11.69 23.90 19.13
C PRO A 117 12.08 23.85 17.65
N SER A 118 11.65 24.84 16.87
CA SER A 118 11.92 24.89 15.44
C SER A 118 13.34 25.37 15.14
N ASN A 119 14.12 24.58 14.38
CA ASN A 119 15.41 25.05 13.85
C ASN A 119 15.20 25.90 12.58
N LEU A 120 15.12 27.22 12.80
CA LEU A 120 14.86 28.21 11.76
C LEU A 120 16.05 28.51 10.82
N THR A 121 17.18 27.82 11.00
CA THR A 121 18.36 27.96 10.12
C THR A 121 18.38 26.94 8.97
N ILE A 122 17.42 26.01 8.95
CA ILE A 122 17.28 24.97 7.92
C ILE A 122 16.16 25.35 6.95
N ALA A 123 16.43 25.20 5.65
CA ALA A 123 15.44 25.37 4.59
C ALA A 123 15.08 24.03 3.96
N TYR A 124 13.78 23.79 3.76
CA TYR A 124 13.24 22.52 3.25
C TYR A 124 12.58 22.71 1.88
N THR A 125 12.74 21.75 0.97
CA THR A 125 11.87 21.62 -0.20
C THR A 125 11.59 20.14 -0.48
N GLY A 126 10.38 19.84 -0.93
CA GLY A 126 9.98 18.47 -1.18
C GLY A 126 8.47 18.35 -1.26
N THR A 127 8.01 17.35 -2.00
CA THR A 127 6.59 17.03 -2.13
C THR A 127 6.23 15.88 -1.22
N VAL A 128 5.45 16.15 -0.17
CA VAL A 128 4.93 15.11 0.73
C VAL A 128 3.74 14.43 0.06
N THR A 129 3.80 13.11 -0.02
CA THR A 129 2.74 12.26 -0.56
C THR A 129 1.98 11.54 0.57
N PRO A 130 0.83 10.91 0.30
CA PRO A 130 0.24 9.94 1.22
C PRO A 130 1.26 8.86 1.60
N GLY A 131 1.33 8.49 2.88
CA GLY A 131 2.35 7.59 3.43
C GLY A 131 3.71 8.24 3.68
N GLY A 132 3.80 9.57 3.61
CA GLY A 132 4.96 10.32 4.08
C GLY A 132 6.19 10.26 3.19
N PHE A 133 6.08 9.87 1.91
CA PHE A 133 7.20 9.97 0.97
C PHE A 133 7.49 11.41 0.59
N VAL A 134 8.75 11.69 0.28
CA VAL A 134 9.21 13.00 -0.20
C VAL A 134 9.63 12.87 -1.66
N ASP A 135 8.77 13.36 -2.56
CA ASP A 135 8.96 13.34 -4.01
C ASP A 135 9.65 14.62 -4.51
N PHE A 136 10.15 14.53 -5.75
CA PHE A 136 10.97 15.50 -6.44
C PHE A 136 10.26 16.83 -6.68
N VAL A 137 11.06 17.89 -6.79
CA VAL A 137 10.57 19.25 -7.02
C VAL A 137 11.30 19.95 -8.17
N GLY A 138 10.66 20.91 -8.81
CA GLY A 138 11.32 21.75 -9.83
C GLY A 138 12.37 22.70 -9.23
N GLY A 139 13.41 22.98 -10.02
CA GLY A 139 14.45 24.00 -9.78
C GLY A 139 15.18 23.89 -8.44
N VAL A 140 15.62 22.67 -8.09
CA VAL A 140 16.34 22.40 -6.83
C VAL A 140 17.59 23.26 -6.70
N ARG A 141 18.33 23.46 -7.80
CA ARG A 141 19.54 24.27 -7.81
C ARG A 141 19.24 25.74 -7.55
N GLU A 142 18.23 26.31 -8.20
CA GLU A 142 17.78 27.69 -8.00
C GLU A 142 17.30 27.90 -6.57
N LYS A 143 16.61 26.91 -5.99
CA LYS A 143 16.21 26.90 -4.58
C LYS A 143 17.40 26.85 -3.63
N ALA A 144 18.40 26.02 -3.88
CA ALA A 144 19.63 25.98 -3.09
C ALA A 144 20.37 27.34 -3.11
N ILE A 145 20.44 28.00 -4.28
CA ILE A 145 21.00 29.36 -4.40
C ILE A 145 20.17 30.35 -3.58
N GLY A 146 18.84 30.28 -3.66
CA GLY A 146 17.93 31.09 -2.85
C GLY A 146 18.17 30.90 -1.35
N ALA A 147 18.32 29.64 -0.91
CA ALA A 147 18.60 29.31 0.47
C ALA A 147 19.93 29.92 0.95
N ARG A 148 20.99 29.80 0.13
CA ARG A 148 22.30 30.37 0.43
C ARG A 148 22.28 31.90 0.52
N ARG A 149 21.53 32.56 -0.37
CA ARG A 149 21.34 34.03 -0.37
C ARG A 149 20.63 34.51 0.90
N ALA A 150 19.71 33.70 1.42
CA ALA A 150 18.99 33.97 2.65
C ALA A 150 19.74 33.53 3.92
N ASN A 151 21.00 33.09 3.80
CA ASN A 151 21.87 32.67 4.92
C ASN A 151 21.35 31.45 5.70
N PHE A 152 20.59 30.54 5.08
CA PHE A 152 20.34 29.22 5.68
C PHE A 152 21.63 28.41 5.77
N THR A 153 21.76 27.62 6.83
CA THR A 153 22.95 26.82 7.14
C THR A 153 22.87 25.42 6.54
N LEU A 154 21.66 24.94 6.24
CA LEU A 154 21.39 23.63 5.66
C LEU A 154 20.20 23.71 4.69
N PHE A 155 20.30 23.03 3.56
CA PHE A 155 19.21 22.84 2.60
C PHE A 155 18.82 21.37 2.49
N VAL A 156 17.59 21.06 2.89
CA VAL A 156 17.02 19.71 2.87
C VAL A 156 16.15 19.54 1.63
N TYR A 157 16.40 18.49 0.86
CA TYR A 157 15.74 18.25 -0.43
C TYR A 157 15.50 16.76 -0.70
N PRO A 158 14.70 16.40 -1.72
CA PRO A 158 14.36 15.01 -2.01
C PRO A 158 15.61 14.17 -2.35
N ALA A 159 15.66 12.95 -1.80
CA ALA A 159 16.71 11.99 -2.09
C ALA A 159 16.82 11.72 -3.60
N LEU A 160 18.03 11.45 -4.10
CA LEU A 160 18.35 11.23 -5.51
C LEU A 160 18.24 12.44 -6.44
N GLN A 161 17.79 13.60 -5.94
CA GLN A 161 17.67 14.80 -6.75
C GLN A 161 18.98 15.62 -6.87
N HIS A 162 20.10 15.05 -6.41
CA HIS A 162 21.45 15.57 -6.67
C HIS A 162 21.88 15.44 -8.13
N TYR A 163 21.15 14.68 -8.94
CA TYR A 163 21.26 14.66 -10.40
C TYR A 163 20.08 15.39 -11.06
N ASP A 164 20.36 16.02 -12.20
CA ASP A 164 19.37 16.49 -13.17
C ASP A 164 19.13 15.38 -14.19
N TYR A 165 17.87 15.01 -14.40
CA TYR A 165 17.45 13.88 -15.22
C TYR A 165 16.72 14.40 -16.46
N LYS A 166 17.31 14.19 -17.64
CA LYS A 166 16.75 14.63 -18.92
C LYS A 166 16.67 13.48 -19.91
N PHE A 167 15.50 13.29 -20.50
CA PHE A 167 15.37 12.37 -21.63
C PHE A 167 15.84 13.05 -22.92
N GLU A 168 16.87 12.48 -23.55
CA GLU A 168 17.39 12.89 -24.86
C GLU A 168 17.04 11.82 -25.90
N LEU A 169 16.52 12.21 -27.06
CA LEU A 169 16.35 11.29 -28.19
C LEU A 169 17.70 11.15 -28.90
N ARG A 170 18.22 9.91 -29.00
CA ARG A 170 19.48 9.63 -29.70
C ARG A 170 19.24 8.67 -30.86
N PRO A 171 19.82 8.94 -32.05
CA PRO A 171 19.78 7.99 -33.14
C PRO A 171 20.54 6.72 -32.74
N ARG A 172 19.91 5.56 -32.91
CA ARG A 172 20.52 4.23 -32.80
C ARG A 172 20.22 3.46 -34.06
N LEU A 173 21.27 2.96 -34.70
CA LEU A 173 21.14 2.02 -35.80
C LEU A 173 20.85 0.63 -35.23
N ILE A 174 19.77 -0.01 -35.69
CA ILE A 174 19.49 -1.42 -35.42
C ILE A 174 19.40 -2.10 -36.80
N GLY A 175 20.47 -2.79 -37.19
CA GLY A 175 20.63 -3.28 -38.56
C GLY A 175 20.74 -2.12 -39.56
N VAL A 176 19.95 -2.16 -40.63
CA VAL A 176 19.91 -1.11 -41.67
C VAL A 176 18.96 0.05 -41.37
N TYR A 177 18.19 -0.02 -40.28
CA TYR A 177 17.21 0.99 -39.91
C TYR A 177 17.73 1.86 -38.75
N GLY A 178 17.64 3.18 -38.90
CA GLY A 178 17.87 4.13 -37.82
C GLY A 178 16.57 4.38 -37.05
N THR A 179 16.62 4.29 -35.73
CA THR A 179 15.51 4.69 -34.85
C THR A 179 16.00 5.69 -33.80
N LEU A 180 15.12 6.58 -33.34
CA LEU A 180 15.40 7.42 -32.19
C LEU A 180 15.08 6.63 -30.92
N ILE A 181 16.09 6.35 -30.11
CA ILE A 181 15.89 5.79 -28.78
C ILE A 181 15.88 6.92 -27.75
N LYS A 182 14.94 6.85 -26.81
CA LYS A 182 14.89 7.75 -25.65
C LYS A 182 15.94 7.28 -24.65
N VAL A 183 16.95 8.11 -24.40
CA VAL A 183 18.04 7.83 -23.45
C VAL A 183 17.88 8.78 -22.26
N LEU A 184 17.89 8.22 -21.04
CA LEU A 184 17.96 9.03 -19.82
C LEU A 184 19.40 9.53 -19.65
N ARG A 185 19.59 10.84 -19.59
CA ARG A 185 20.86 11.47 -19.27
C ARG A 185 20.80 12.03 -17.85
N GLU A 186 21.79 11.64 -17.05
CA GLU A 186 21.98 12.08 -15.67
C GLU A 186 23.11 13.12 -15.66
N ARG A 187 22.92 14.24 -14.96
CA ARG A 187 23.94 15.29 -14.80
C ARG A 187 24.04 15.70 -13.33
N PRO A 188 25.21 15.58 -12.66
CA PRO A 188 25.34 16.05 -11.29
C PRO A 188 25.00 17.54 -11.15
N GLN A 189 24.26 17.93 -10.12
CA GLN A 189 23.90 19.32 -9.84
C GLN A 189 24.84 20.01 -8.85
N ASN A 190 25.77 19.28 -8.21
CA ASN A 190 26.75 19.76 -7.22
C ASN A 190 26.18 20.74 -6.19
N LEU A 191 25.04 20.40 -5.58
CA LEU A 191 24.34 21.30 -4.66
C LEU A 191 25.16 21.64 -3.41
N SER A 192 26.05 20.74 -2.98
CA SER A 192 26.99 20.94 -1.87
C SER A 192 27.97 22.09 -2.09
N ASP A 193 28.23 22.48 -3.34
CA ASP A 193 29.12 23.61 -3.66
C ASP A 193 28.45 24.96 -3.35
N ILE A 194 27.13 24.97 -3.19
CA ILE A 194 26.32 26.19 -2.94
C ILE A 194 26.19 26.43 -1.43
N LEU A 195 25.78 25.40 -0.70
CA LEU A 195 25.63 25.37 0.77
C LEU A 195 25.58 23.93 1.27
N PRO A 196 25.73 23.67 2.58
CA PRO A 196 25.51 22.33 3.13
C PRO A 196 24.12 21.80 2.79
N VAL A 197 24.03 20.54 2.39
CA VAL A 197 22.77 19.92 1.95
C VAL A 197 22.52 18.57 2.64
N ALA A 198 21.25 18.18 2.74
CA ALA A 198 20.84 16.86 3.20
C ALA A 198 19.70 16.31 2.34
N GLU A 199 19.77 15.01 2.04
CA GLU A 199 18.76 14.29 1.25
C GLU A 199 17.79 13.54 2.16
N VAL A 200 16.50 13.60 1.80
CA VAL A 200 15.45 12.86 2.51
C VAL A 200 14.52 12.16 1.52
N GLY A 201 14.19 10.90 1.76
CA GLY A 201 13.20 10.17 0.96
C GLY A 201 11.82 10.02 1.59
N ASN A 202 11.70 10.33 2.89
CA ASN A 202 10.44 10.35 3.62
C ASN A 202 10.47 11.42 4.72
N VAL A 203 9.30 11.72 5.30
CA VAL A 203 9.14 12.77 6.32
C VAL A 203 9.86 12.45 7.63
N TYR A 204 10.04 11.16 7.99
CA TYR A 204 10.72 10.76 9.22
C TYR A 204 12.19 11.20 9.24
N GLN A 205 12.89 11.09 8.10
CA GLN A 205 14.24 11.61 7.92
C GLN A 205 14.29 13.13 8.11
N ALA A 206 13.31 13.86 7.57
CA ALA A 206 13.22 15.31 7.71
C ALA A 206 12.93 15.74 9.15
N PHE A 207 12.08 15.01 9.88
CA PHE A 207 11.81 15.26 11.30
C PHE A 207 13.04 15.04 12.16
N ALA A 208 13.82 13.98 11.90
CA ALA A 208 15.06 13.74 12.63
C ALA A 208 16.09 14.86 12.41
N ILE A 209 16.25 15.32 11.17
CA ILE A 209 17.10 16.50 10.86
C ILE A 209 16.58 17.74 11.58
N ALA A 210 15.28 18.01 11.53
CA ALA A 210 14.68 19.19 12.15
C ALA A 210 14.86 19.24 13.67
N THR A 211 14.85 18.08 14.30
CA THR A 211 14.97 17.90 15.76
C THR A 211 16.39 17.56 16.22
N SER A 212 17.36 17.55 15.31
CA SER A 212 18.77 17.17 15.57
C SER A 212 18.92 15.78 16.20
N GLN A 213 18.04 14.85 15.83
CA GLN A 213 18.10 13.44 16.22
C GLN A 213 18.97 12.66 15.25
N GLU A 214 19.72 11.68 15.76
CA GLU A 214 20.40 10.71 14.91
C GLU A 214 19.38 9.87 14.14
N TYR A 215 19.68 9.58 12.88
CA TYR A 215 18.80 8.81 12.01
C TYR A 215 19.62 7.85 11.15
N ASP A 216 19.41 6.55 11.37
CA ASP A 216 20.00 5.50 10.54
C ASP A 216 18.89 4.69 9.87
N ILE A 217 18.86 4.78 8.54
CA ILE A 217 17.91 4.07 7.70
C ILE A 217 18.12 2.55 7.74
N PHE A 218 19.36 2.09 7.91
CA PHE A 218 19.68 0.67 7.94
C PHE A 218 19.23 0.04 9.25
N ASP A 219 19.41 0.73 10.38
CA ASP A 219 18.90 0.28 11.68
C ASP A 219 17.37 0.20 11.67
N ASN A 220 16.70 1.17 11.04
CA ASN A 220 15.25 1.16 10.86
C ASN A 220 14.76 -0.04 10.02
N VAL A 221 15.44 -0.34 8.91
CA VAL A 221 15.10 -1.49 8.06
C VAL A 221 15.36 -2.82 8.77
N GLU A 222 16.43 -2.91 9.57
CA GLU A 222 16.71 -4.10 10.37
C GLU A 222 15.65 -4.29 11.47
N ARG A 223 15.26 -3.20 12.15
CA ARG A 223 14.14 -3.19 13.09
C ARG A 223 12.84 -3.61 12.42
N LEU A 224 12.57 -3.15 11.18
CA LEU A 224 11.41 -3.60 10.42
C LEU A 224 11.42 -5.12 10.23
N ASN A 225 12.55 -5.74 9.85
CA ASN A 225 12.64 -7.19 9.69
C ASN A 225 12.28 -7.95 10.98
N GLN A 226 12.72 -7.45 12.13
CA GLN A 226 12.39 -8.01 13.45
C GLN A 226 10.90 -7.87 13.76
N MET A 227 10.33 -6.68 13.53
CA MET A 227 8.90 -6.41 13.75
C MET A 227 8.01 -7.23 12.83
N VAL A 228 8.41 -7.36 11.55
CA VAL A 228 7.76 -8.17 10.54
C VAL A 228 7.66 -9.63 10.97
N THR A 229 8.74 -10.18 11.53
CA THR A 229 8.75 -11.55 12.06
C THR A 229 7.73 -11.73 13.20
N ALA A 230 7.56 -10.72 14.06
CA ALA A 230 6.58 -10.75 15.15
C ALA A 230 5.12 -10.56 14.69
N MET A 231 4.89 -10.04 13.48
CA MET A 231 3.56 -9.82 12.89
C MET A 231 3.03 -11.03 12.10
N VAL A 232 3.82 -12.10 11.96
CA VAL A 232 3.43 -13.32 11.24
C VAL A 232 2.45 -14.13 12.08
N ALA A 233 1.20 -14.22 11.62
CA ALA A 233 0.22 -15.16 12.16
C ALA A 233 0.46 -16.57 11.60
N PRO A 234 0.26 -17.64 12.41
CA PRO A 234 0.28 -19.01 11.89
C PRO A 234 -0.89 -19.20 10.90
N PRO A 235 -0.67 -19.95 9.79
CA PRO A 235 -1.73 -20.21 8.83
C PRO A 235 -2.85 -21.05 9.49
N PRO A 236 -4.12 -20.89 9.07
CA PRO A 236 -5.25 -21.58 9.68
C PRO A 236 -5.29 -23.06 9.24
N ALA A 237 -4.48 -23.89 9.89
CA ALA A 237 -4.17 -25.26 9.48
C ALA A 237 -5.41 -26.14 9.25
N GLU A 238 -6.43 -26.05 10.13
CA GLU A 238 -7.67 -26.82 9.98
C GLU A 238 -8.45 -26.43 8.72
N LYS A 239 -8.62 -25.13 8.47
CA LYS A 239 -9.32 -24.62 7.28
C LYS A 239 -8.56 -24.99 6.00
N LEU A 240 -7.23 -24.89 6.04
CA LEU A 240 -6.36 -25.26 4.92
C LEU A 240 -6.38 -26.76 4.62
N ALA A 241 -6.46 -27.62 5.65
CA ALA A 241 -6.59 -29.07 5.47
C ALA A 241 -7.91 -29.43 4.75
N VAL A 242 -9.02 -28.78 5.12
CA VAL A 242 -10.31 -28.96 4.46
C VAL A 242 -10.23 -28.53 2.99
N LEU A 243 -9.67 -27.35 2.72
CA LEU A 243 -9.53 -26.84 1.35
C LEU A 243 -8.59 -27.72 0.49
N LYS A 244 -7.48 -28.20 1.06
CA LYS A 244 -6.57 -29.13 0.37
C LYS A 244 -7.30 -30.41 -0.05
N LYS A 245 -8.09 -31.00 0.86
CA LYS A 245 -8.91 -32.18 0.55
C LYS A 245 -9.91 -31.87 -0.59
N GLU A 246 -10.47 -30.67 -0.58
CA GLU A 246 -11.40 -30.22 -1.61
C GLU A 246 -10.75 -30.06 -2.99
N VAL A 247 -9.53 -29.53 -3.04
CA VAL A 247 -8.75 -29.44 -4.29
C VAL A 247 -8.46 -30.83 -4.83
N HIS A 248 -7.95 -31.77 -4.00
CA HIS A 248 -7.71 -33.15 -4.44
C HIS A 248 -8.97 -33.85 -4.93
N ARG A 249 -10.12 -33.65 -4.24
CA ARG A 249 -11.42 -34.18 -4.69
C ARG A 249 -11.78 -33.68 -6.08
N THR A 250 -11.58 -32.39 -6.34
CA THR A 250 -11.88 -31.76 -7.62
C THR A 250 -10.90 -32.20 -8.72
N VAL A 251 -9.62 -32.33 -8.42
CA VAL A 251 -8.60 -32.91 -9.31
C VAL A 251 -9.00 -34.32 -9.74
N ASN A 252 -9.38 -35.18 -8.80
CA ASN A 252 -9.80 -36.55 -9.11
C ASN A 252 -11.05 -36.61 -9.99
N LYS A 253 -12.05 -35.74 -9.75
CA LYS A 253 -13.21 -35.61 -10.64
C LYS A 253 -12.80 -35.17 -12.05
N THR A 254 -11.89 -34.21 -12.14
CA THR A 254 -11.43 -33.62 -13.41
C THR A 254 -10.62 -34.61 -14.23
N LEU A 255 -9.74 -35.40 -13.61
CA LEU A 255 -9.00 -36.48 -14.26
C LEU A 255 -9.93 -37.57 -14.82
N LYS A 256 -10.99 -37.94 -14.08
CA LYS A 256 -12.00 -38.89 -14.57
C LYS A 256 -12.74 -38.36 -15.80
N LEU A 257 -13.04 -37.06 -15.84
CA LEU A 257 -13.66 -36.42 -17.00
C LEU A 257 -12.70 -36.37 -18.20
N ALA A 258 -11.42 -36.05 -17.96
CA ALA A 258 -10.39 -35.98 -19.01
C ALA A 258 -10.11 -37.32 -19.71
N ALA A 259 -10.46 -38.45 -19.07
CA ALA A 259 -10.35 -39.78 -19.66
C ALA A 259 -11.36 -40.04 -20.80
N GLN A 260 -12.35 -39.16 -21.00
CA GLN A 260 -13.41 -39.31 -22.02
C GLN A 260 -13.05 -38.69 -23.39
N GLU A 261 -11.74 -38.45 -23.64
CA GLU A 261 -11.10 -37.81 -24.82
C GLU A 261 -11.53 -36.37 -25.14
N GLU A 262 -12.80 -36.01 -25.00
CA GLU A 262 -13.31 -34.65 -25.24
C GLU A 262 -12.74 -33.67 -24.18
N TYR A 263 -12.08 -32.59 -24.62
CA TYR A 263 -11.45 -31.56 -23.77
C TYR A 263 -10.28 -32.03 -22.86
N ARG A 264 -9.69 -33.20 -23.14
CA ARG A 264 -8.58 -33.78 -22.34
C ARG A 264 -7.47 -32.77 -22.02
N ASP A 265 -7.02 -32.01 -23.01
CA ASP A 265 -5.88 -31.09 -22.86
C ASP A 265 -6.20 -29.92 -21.93
N VAL A 266 -7.41 -29.36 -22.04
CA VAL A 266 -7.87 -28.23 -21.20
C VAL A 266 -8.01 -28.67 -19.74
N LEU A 267 -8.57 -29.85 -19.52
CA LEU A 267 -8.73 -30.45 -18.19
C LEU A 267 -7.38 -30.83 -17.57
N ALA A 268 -6.47 -31.44 -18.34
CA ALA A 268 -5.13 -31.79 -17.89
C ALA A 268 -4.31 -30.55 -17.53
N ASN A 269 -4.42 -29.46 -18.29
CA ASN A 269 -3.74 -28.19 -17.97
C ASN A 269 -4.25 -27.60 -16.66
N GLY A 270 -5.57 -27.58 -16.44
CA GLY A 270 -6.17 -27.15 -15.17
C GLY A 270 -5.69 -27.95 -13.97
N VAL A 271 -5.65 -29.29 -14.12
CA VAL A 271 -5.12 -30.18 -13.08
C VAL A 271 -3.65 -29.89 -12.80
N ALA A 272 -2.82 -29.75 -13.84
CA ALA A 272 -1.39 -29.47 -13.67
C ALA A 272 -1.17 -28.17 -12.89
N ARG A 273 -1.86 -27.08 -13.27
CA ARG A 273 -1.80 -25.80 -12.55
C ARG A 273 -2.24 -25.92 -11.10
N ALA A 274 -3.35 -26.63 -10.84
CA ALA A 274 -3.85 -26.82 -9.50
C ALA A 274 -2.86 -27.60 -8.62
N LEU A 275 -2.24 -28.66 -9.15
CA LEU A 275 -1.20 -29.42 -8.46
C LEU A 275 0.05 -28.58 -8.19
N SER A 276 0.47 -27.73 -9.14
CA SER A 276 1.58 -26.80 -8.92
C SER A 276 1.31 -25.81 -7.77
N TYR A 277 0.09 -25.26 -7.69
CA TYR A 277 -0.29 -24.40 -6.57
C TYR A 277 -0.42 -25.16 -5.24
N LEU A 278 -0.91 -26.39 -5.26
CA LEU A 278 -0.92 -27.23 -4.05
C LEU A 278 0.50 -27.49 -3.56
N GLN A 279 1.41 -27.90 -4.46
CA GLN A 279 2.81 -28.13 -4.13
C GLN A 279 3.46 -26.86 -3.56
N LEU A 280 3.19 -25.69 -4.15
CA LEU A 280 3.68 -24.41 -3.62
C LEU A 280 3.24 -24.18 -2.17
N GLY A 281 1.98 -24.43 -1.83
CA GLY A 281 1.48 -24.27 -0.47
C GLY A 281 1.95 -25.34 0.51
N GLU A 282 2.32 -26.53 0.02
CA GLU A 282 2.94 -27.59 0.84
C GLU A 282 4.41 -27.28 1.17
N GLU A 283 5.16 -26.83 0.17
CA GLU A 283 6.57 -26.44 0.32
C GLU A 283 6.72 -25.14 1.11
N ARG A 284 5.73 -24.24 1.01
CA ARG A 284 5.69 -22.92 1.67
C ARG A 284 4.34 -22.70 2.34
N PRO A 285 4.13 -23.21 3.57
CA PRO A 285 2.86 -23.12 4.29
C PRO A 285 2.35 -21.68 4.48
N GLU A 286 3.24 -20.70 4.56
CA GLU A 286 2.93 -19.27 4.64
C GLU A 286 2.24 -18.71 3.38
N LEU A 287 2.28 -19.42 2.25
CA LEU A 287 1.61 -19.08 1.00
C LEU A 287 0.33 -19.89 0.78
N ALA A 288 0.02 -20.86 1.64
CA ALA A 288 -1.12 -21.76 1.45
C ALA A 288 -2.46 -21.02 1.41
N THR A 289 -2.58 -19.87 2.07
CA THR A 289 -3.78 -19.02 2.09
C THR A 289 -4.08 -18.32 0.76
N GLU A 290 -3.10 -18.21 -0.14
CA GLU A 290 -3.26 -17.76 -1.52
C GLU A 290 -3.24 -18.95 -2.49
N ALA A 291 -2.31 -19.88 -2.28
CA ALA A 291 -2.06 -20.97 -3.20
C ALA A 291 -3.22 -21.96 -3.29
N TYR A 292 -3.82 -22.38 -2.17
CA TYR A 292 -4.88 -23.40 -2.19
C TYR A 292 -6.21 -22.90 -2.80
N PRO A 293 -6.72 -21.70 -2.49
CA PRO A 293 -7.89 -21.15 -3.18
C PRO A 293 -7.64 -21.02 -4.68
N ARG A 294 -6.43 -20.61 -5.07
CA ARG A 294 -6.04 -20.47 -6.47
C ARG A 294 -5.94 -21.82 -7.18
N ALA A 295 -5.40 -22.83 -6.51
CA ALA A 295 -5.38 -24.21 -6.99
C ALA A 295 -6.81 -24.71 -7.31
N LEU A 296 -7.74 -24.50 -6.37
CA LEU A 296 -9.13 -24.89 -6.54
C LEU A 296 -9.77 -24.18 -7.75
N ARG A 297 -9.54 -22.88 -7.90
CA ARG A 297 -10.04 -22.12 -9.05
C ARG A 297 -9.50 -22.64 -10.39
N GLU A 298 -8.19 -22.89 -10.47
CA GLU A 298 -7.54 -23.34 -11.71
C GLU A 298 -8.02 -24.74 -12.17
N VAL A 299 -8.45 -25.60 -11.26
CA VAL A 299 -9.08 -26.87 -11.63
C VAL A 299 -10.60 -26.75 -11.88
N LEU A 300 -11.31 -25.94 -11.08
CA LEU A 300 -12.77 -25.77 -11.23
C LEU A 300 -13.15 -25.11 -12.54
N TYR A 301 -12.40 -24.11 -12.99
CA TYR A 301 -12.71 -23.40 -14.24
C TYR A 301 -12.81 -24.35 -15.45
N PRO A 302 -11.76 -25.11 -15.81
CA PRO A 302 -11.84 -26.03 -16.95
C PRO A 302 -12.78 -27.21 -16.70
N TYR A 303 -12.94 -27.67 -15.44
CA TYR A 303 -13.93 -28.68 -15.08
C TYR A 303 -15.36 -28.23 -15.38
N PHE A 304 -15.76 -27.06 -14.89
CA PHE A 304 -17.08 -26.49 -15.15
C PHE A 304 -17.29 -26.21 -16.63
N TYR A 305 -16.27 -25.68 -17.31
CA TYR A 305 -16.34 -25.41 -18.73
C TYR A 305 -16.63 -26.68 -19.55
N ALA A 306 -15.82 -27.73 -19.39
CA ALA A 306 -16.02 -28.98 -20.12
C ALA A 306 -17.37 -29.65 -19.77
N ARG A 307 -17.80 -29.55 -18.51
CA ARG A 307 -19.10 -30.09 -18.08
C ARG A 307 -20.28 -29.32 -18.65
N LEU A 308 -20.18 -27.99 -18.77
CA LEU A 308 -21.22 -27.21 -19.44
C LEU A 308 -21.38 -27.63 -20.88
N LEU A 309 -20.30 -27.92 -21.61
CA LEU A 309 -20.36 -28.31 -23.02
C LEU A 309 -20.84 -29.74 -23.24
N THR A 310 -20.55 -30.65 -22.30
CA THR A 310 -20.87 -32.09 -22.46
C THR A 310 -22.15 -32.52 -21.75
N LYS A 311 -22.48 -31.92 -20.59
CA LYS A 311 -23.61 -32.30 -19.71
C LYS A 311 -24.19 -31.05 -19.02
N SER A 312 -24.70 -30.11 -19.82
CA SER A 312 -25.18 -28.78 -19.40
C SER A 312 -26.02 -28.79 -18.12
N ASP A 313 -27.15 -29.51 -18.09
CA ASP A 313 -28.11 -29.45 -16.97
C ASP A 313 -27.46 -29.87 -15.65
N ALA A 314 -26.73 -30.98 -15.65
CA ALA A 314 -26.04 -31.49 -14.47
C ALA A 314 -24.88 -30.57 -14.03
N ALA A 315 -24.22 -29.91 -14.99
CA ALA A 315 -23.16 -28.94 -14.69
C ALA A 315 -23.72 -27.69 -14.00
N ILE A 316 -24.83 -27.17 -14.51
CA ILE A 316 -25.50 -25.99 -13.96
C ILE A 316 -25.92 -26.23 -12.51
N THR A 317 -26.59 -27.35 -12.24
CA THR A 317 -26.98 -27.71 -10.87
C THR A 317 -25.77 -27.83 -9.95
N GLU A 318 -24.68 -28.47 -10.39
CA GLU A 318 -23.47 -28.58 -9.56
C GLU A 318 -22.83 -27.22 -9.30
N MET A 319 -22.69 -26.37 -10.32
CA MET A 319 -22.08 -25.04 -10.19
C MET A 319 -22.86 -24.14 -9.23
N GLN A 320 -24.18 -24.08 -9.38
CA GLN A 320 -25.06 -23.28 -8.52
C GLN A 320 -25.06 -23.83 -7.10
N THR A 321 -25.28 -25.13 -6.91
CA THR A 321 -25.30 -25.76 -5.57
C THR A 321 -23.99 -25.57 -4.84
N TYR A 322 -22.85 -25.79 -5.53
CA TYR A 322 -21.54 -25.62 -4.92
C TYR A 322 -21.32 -24.19 -4.44
N THR A 323 -21.68 -23.23 -5.30
CA THR A 323 -21.49 -21.80 -5.04
C THR A 323 -22.39 -21.31 -3.92
N ASP A 324 -23.66 -21.74 -3.90
CA ASP A 324 -24.60 -21.41 -2.83
C ASP A 324 -24.13 -21.96 -1.49
N VAL A 325 -23.67 -23.21 -1.45
CA VAL A 325 -23.17 -23.85 -0.23
C VAL A 325 -21.93 -23.13 0.30
N ILE A 326 -20.94 -22.83 -0.55
CA ILE A 326 -19.70 -22.19 -0.08
C ILE A 326 -19.95 -20.75 0.38
N LEU A 327 -20.84 -20.01 -0.28
CA LEU A 327 -21.25 -18.67 0.15
C LEU A 327 -21.98 -18.70 1.49
N GLN A 328 -22.90 -19.66 1.71
CA GLN A 328 -23.57 -19.84 3.00
C GLN A 328 -22.59 -20.21 4.13
N ILE A 329 -21.57 -21.02 3.84
CA ILE A 329 -20.51 -21.35 4.80
C ILE A 329 -19.72 -20.08 5.13
N ALA A 330 -19.28 -19.33 4.12
CA ALA A 330 -18.54 -18.08 4.32
C ALA A 330 -19.34 -17.09 5.17
N GLU A 331 -20.63 -16.88 4.86
CA GLU A 331 -21.54 -16.04 5.64
C GLU A 331 -21.64 -16.45 7.11
N LYS A 332 -21.78 -17.75 7.39
CA LYS A 332 -21.89 -18.27 8.76
C LYS A 332 -20.59 -18.14 9.56
N LEU A 333 -19.45 -18.14 8.88
CA LEU A 333 -18.13 -18.02 9.50
C LEU A 333 -17.65 -16.58 9.60
N MET A 334 -18.41 -15.60 9.12
CA MET A 334 -17.98 -14.20 9.12
C MET A 334 -17.65 -13.69 10.52
N PRO A 335 -16.44 -13.16 10.75
CA PRO A 335 -16.05 -12.68 12.06
C PRO A 335 -16.61 -11.29 12.31
N ASP A 336 -16.79 -10.94 13.58
CA ASP A 336 -16.78 -9.54 13.96
C ASP A 336 -15.37 -8.97 13.78
N VAL A 337 -15.28 -7.65 13.62
CA VAL A 337 -14.01 -6.96 13.37
C VAL A 337 -13.60 -6.23 14.64
N GLY A 338 -12.49 -6.67 15.24
CA GLY A 338 -11.85 -6.08 16.41
C GLY A 338 -10.50 -5.45 16.06
N SER A 339 -9.84 -4.87 17.06
CA SER A 339 -8.57 -4.15 16.88
C SER A 339 -7.41 -5.06 16.51
N GLU A 340 -7.46 -6.34 16.87
CA GLU A 340 -6.36 -7.28 16.60
C GLU A 340 -6.51 -8.08 15.30
N ASN A 341 -7.73 -8.14 14.75
CA ASN A 341 -8.01 -8.78 13.46
C ASN A 341 -8.59 -7.77 12.45
N LEU A 342 -8.33 -6.47 12.60
CA LEU A 342 -8.99 -5.42 11.81
C LEU A 342 -8.87 -5.69 10.31
N CYS A 343 -7.67 -5.96 9.82
CA CYS A 343 -7.44 -6.16 8.39
C CYS A 343 -7.87 -7.56 7.96
N ASP A 344 -7.58 -8.61 8.73
CA ASP A 344 -8.03 -9.96 8.37
C ASP A 344 -9.56 -10.04 8.27
N GLY A 345 -10.27 -9.52 9.27
CA GLY A 345 -11.72 -9.42 9.29
C GLY A 345 -12.25 -8.56 8.15
N ALA A 346 -11.67 -7.36 7.92
CA ALA A 346 -12.08 -6.50 6.82
C ALA A 346 -11.88 -7.16 5.44
N TYR A 347 -10.77 -7.87 5.23
CA TYR A 347 -10.51 -8.63 4.01
C TYR A 347 -11.47 -9.81 3.86
N ALA A 348 -11.80 -10.53 4.95
CA ALA A 348 -12.82 -11.58 4.91
C ALA A 348 -14.16 -11.02 4.41
N HIS A 349 -14.61 -9.90 4.99
CA HIS A 349 -15.86 -9.23 4.57
C HIS A 349 -15.80 -8.73 3.13
N MET A 350 -14.67 -8.14 2.73
CA MET A 350 -14.43 -7.68 1.37
C MET A 350 -14.47 -8.84 0.35
N TYR A 351 -13.85 -9.97 0.66
CA TYR A 351 -13.83 -11.14 -0.23
C TYR A 351 -15.22 -11.76 -0.37
N LEU A 352 -15.97 -11.91 0.72
CA LEU A 352 -17.36 -12.39 0.64
C LEU A 352 -18.23 -11.44 -0.20
N HIS A 353 -18.12 -10.14 0.03
CA HIS A 353 -18.86 -9.14 -0.75
C HIS A 353 -18.46 -9.17 -2.23
N THR A 354 -17.17 -9.33 -2.53
CA THR A 354 -16.66 -9.49 -3.90
C THR A 354 -17.23 -10.75 -4.57
N ALA A 355 -17.25 -11.87 -3.86
CA ALA A 355 -17.83 -13.12 -4.35
C ALA A 355 -19.30 -12.94 -4.72
N LYS A 356 -20.09 -12.30 -3.84
CA LYS A 356 -21.51 -12.01 -4.09
C LYS A 356 -21.73 -11.07 -5.27
N ASN A 357 -20.87 -10.06 -5.46
CA ASN A 357 -20.99 -9.13 -6.59
C ASN A 357 -20.61 -9.75 -7.94
N LEU A 358 -19.77 -10.79 -7.95
CA LEU A 358 -19.39 -11.51 -9.16
C LEU A 358 -20.46 -12.50 -9.61
N LEU A 359 -21.25 -13.04 -8.67
CA LEU A 359 -22.25 -14.07 -8.96
C LEU A 359 -23.30 -13.62 -10.00
N PRO A 360 -23.93 -12.43 -9.93
CA PRO A 360 -24.87 -11.98 -10.96
C PRO A 360 -24.27 -11.90 -12.36
N GLN A 361 -22.98 -11.57 -12.47
CA GLN A 361 -22.27 -11.55 -13.75
C GLN A 361 -22.02 -12.97 -14.28
N ALA A 362 -21.65 -13.91 -13.40
CA ALA A 362 -21.50 -15.32 -13.76
C ALA A 362 -22.84 -15.92 -14.25
N GLU A 363 -23.93 -15.62 -13.53
CA GLU A 363 -25.29 -16.02 -13.91
C GLU A 363 -25.75 -15.39 -15.23
N LYS A 364 -25.36 -14.14 -15.49
CA LYS A 364 -25.65 -13.47 -16.76
C LYS A 364 -25.03 -14.23 -17.93
N TYR A 365 -23.76 -14.59 -17.85
CA TYR A 365 -23.11 -15.39 -18.89
C TYR A 365 -23.69 -16.79 -18.98
N LEU A 366 -24.10 -17.38 -17.85
CA LEU A 366 -24.81 -18.66 -17.88
C LEU A 366 -26.14 -18.56 -18.64
N ARG A 367 -26.91 -17.49 -18.45
CA ARG A 367 -28.15 -17.24 -19.23
C ARG A 367 -27.86 -17.05 -20.72
N TYR A 368 -26.77 -16.37 -21.08
CA TYR A 368 -26.37 -16.23 -22.47
C TYR A 368 -25.95 -17.57 -23.08
N TYR A 369 -25.21 -18.38 -22.34
CA TYR A 369 -24.91 -19.75 -22.76
C TYR A 369 -26.19 -20.57 -23.00
N LEU A 370 -27.16 -20.52 -22.09
CA LEU A 370 -28.44 -21.22 -22.26
C LEU A 370 -29.26 -20.74 -23.47
N ALA A 371 -29.17 -19.45 -23.79
CA ALA A 371 -29.88 -18.86 -24.92
C ALA A 371 -29.20 -19.18 -26.27
N PHE A 372 -27.87 -19.13 -26.32
CA PHE A 372 -27.12 -19.13 -27.59
C PHE A 372 -26.22 -20.36 -27.79
N HIS A 373 -26.06 -21.20 -26.76
CA HIS A 373 -25.17 -22.37 -26.73
C HIS A 373 -23.73 -22.04 -27.16
N SER A 374 -23.31 -20.81 -26.84
CA SER A 374 -22.00 -20.25 -27.21
C SER A 374 -20.90 -20.78 -26.28
N PRO A 375 -19.85 -21.44 -26.81
CA PRO A 375 -18.73 -21.89 -25.99
C PRO A 375 -18.00 -20.74 -25.28
N VAL A 376 -18.04 -19.53 -25.84
CA VAL A 376 -17.43 -18.35 -25.22
C VAL A 376 -18.20 -17.94 -23.96
N ASP A 377 -19.53 -17.95 -24.01
CA ASP A 377 -20.37 -17.63 -22.86
C ASP A 377 -20.28 -18.73 -21.78
N ALA A 378 -20.15 -20.00 -22.18
CA ALA A 378 -19.85 -21.10 -21.26
C ALA A 378 -18.53 -20.89 -20.52
N ALA A 379 -17.48 -20.44 -21.22
CA ALA A 379 -16.19 -20.13 -20.60
C ALA A 379 -16.30 -18.97 -19.60
N TYR A 380 -16.99 -17.88 -19.96
CA TYR A 380 -17.20 -16.77 -19.03
C TYR A 380 -18.04 -17.17 -17.81
N ALA A 381 -19.08 -17.99 -17.98
CA ALA A 381 -19.87 -18.53 -16.88
C ALA A 381 -18.99 -19.39 -15.96
N ALA A 382 -18.30 -20.39 -16.51
CA ALA A 382 -17.43 -21.29 -15.76
C ALA A 382 -16.33 -20.53 -14.98
N TYR A 383 -15.69 -19.55 -15.63
CA TYR A 383 -14.70 -18.68 -14.99
C TYR A 383 -15.31 -17.85 -13.87
N GLY A 384 -16.49 -17.25 -14.10
CA GLY A 384 -17.21 -16.47 -13.11
C GLY A 384 -17.53 -17.27 -11.86
N TYR A 385 -18.13 -18.46 -12.01
CA TYR A 385 -18.42 -19.36 -10.88
C TYR A 385 -17.16 -19.81 -10.15
N ALA A 386 -16.10 -20.17 -10.87
CA ALA A 386 -14.82 -20.53 -10.26
C ALA A 386 -14.20 -19.34 -9.47
N GLN A 387 -14.37 -18.10 -9.95
CA GLN A 387 -13.92 -16.91 -9.24
C GLN A 387 -14.76 -16.62 -7.98
N VAL A 388 -16.07 -16.84 -8.02
CA VAL A 388 -16.92 -16.74 -6.81
C VAL A 388 -16.42 -17.71 -5.74
N VAL A 389 -16.12 -18.95 -6.12
CA VAL A 389 -15.56 -19.97 -5.20
C VAL A 389 -14.21 -19.55 -4.63
N TYR A 390 -13.32 -19.00 -5.47
CA TYR A 390 -12.02 -18.49 -5.04
C TYR A 390 -12.16 -17.45 -3.92
N TYR A 391 -12.99 -16.42 -4.14
CA TYR A 391 -13.19 -15.37 -3.16
C TYR A 391 -13.94 -15.84 -1.91
N ALA A 392 -14.89 -16.77 -2.04
CA ALA A 392 -15.55 -17.38 -0.89
C ALA A 392 -14.54 -18.13 0.00
N TRP A 393 -13.60 -18.87 -0.59
CA TRP A 393 -12.53 -19.51 0.18
C TRP A 393 -11.54 -18.54 0.78
N LYS A 394 -11.12 -17.48 0.06
CA LYS A 394 -10.31 -16.40 0.65
C LYS A 394 -11.04 -15.79 1.86
N SER A 395 -12.35 -15.55 1.77
CA SER A 395 -13.16 -15.08 2.90
C SER A 395 -13.11 -16.03 4.10
N ILE A 396 -13.28 -17.34 3.89
CA ILE A 396 -13.27 -18.34 4.97
C ILE A 396 -11.89 -18.41 5.65
N LEU A 397 -10.81 -18.35 4.86
CA LEU A 397 -9.45 -18.41 5.39
C LEU A 397 -9.11 -17.19 6.23
N TYR A 398 -9.51 -15.99 5.79
CA TYR A 398 -9.30 -14.73 6.51
C TYR A 398 -10.27 -14.52 7.69
N ALA A 399 -11.30 -15.35 7.83
CA ALA A 399 -12.29 -15.26 8.90
C ALA A 399 -11.72 -15.70 10.26
N GLU A 400 -10.83 -14.90 10.83
CA GLU A 400 -10.21 -15.13 12.13
C GLU A 400 -11.02 -14.52 13.27
N PRO A 401 -11.05 -15.15 14.47
CA PRO A 401 -11.87 -14.69 15.58
C PRO A 401 -11.56 -13.23 15.97
N PRO A 402 -12.57 -12.42 16.33
CA PRO A 402 -12.35 -11.08 16.83
C PRO A 402 -11.53 -11.10 18.12
N ARG A 403 -10.52 -10.24 18.20
CA ARG A 403 -9.69 -10.04 19.41
C ARG A 403 -9.41 -8.56 19.62
N GLY A 404 -9.02 -8.21 20.85
CA GLY A 404 -8.76 -6.83 21.25
C GLY A 404 -10.03 -6.01 21.50
N LYS A 405 -10.00 -4.73 21.13
CA LYS A 405 -11.10 -3.77 21.30
C LYS A 405 -12.09 -3.86 20.13
N ALA A 406 -13.38 -3.58 20.37
CA ALA A 406 -14.33 -3.47 19.28
C ALA A 406 -14.06 -2.22 18.42
N VAL A 407 -14.44 -2.30 17.15
CA VAL A 407 -14.20 -1.24 16.15
C VAL A 407 -15.55 -0.63 15.72
N GLU A 408 -15.63 0.70 15.73
CA GLU A 408 -16.77 1.45 15.20
C GLU A 408 -16.70 1.48 13.67
N LEU A 409 -17.13 0.39 13.03
CA LEU A 409 -16.90 0.14 11.60
C LEU A 409 -17.51 1.21 10.68
N ASN A 410 -18.68 1.76 11.03
CA ASN A 410 -19.27 2.87 10.27
C ASN A 410 -18.35 4.10 10.25
N LYS A 411 -17.88 4.51 11.43
CA LYS A 411 -17.04 5.70 11.57
C LYS A 411 -15.65 5.46 10.99
N THR A 412 -15.10 4.25 11.21
CA THR A 412 -13.82 3.82 10.64
C THR A 412 -13.86 3.81 9.11
N ALA A 413 -14.89 3.20 8.51
CA ALA A 413 -15.07 3.21 7.05
C ALA A 413 -15.22 4.65 6.52
N SER A 414 -15.94 5.52 7.23
CA SER A 414 -16.09 6.93 6.84
C SER A 414 -14.76 7.71 6.89
N ARG A 415 -13.94 7.48 7.92
CA ARG A 415 -12.60 8.08 8.05
C ARG A 415 -11.66 7.59 6.96
N LEU A 416 -11.64 6.28 6.69
CA LEU A 416 -10.84 5.72 5.61
C LEU A 416 -11.30 6.23 4.25
N ALA A 417 -12.61 6.34 4.01
CA ALA A 417 -13.15 6.94 2.81
C ALA A 417 -12.65 8.38 2.65
N TYR A 418 -12.65 9.18 3.72
CA TYR A 418 -12.16 10.56 3.68
C TYR A 418 -10.68 10.63 3.29
N TYR A 419 -9.82 9.84 3.94
CA TYR A 419 -8.40 9.76 3.61
C TYR A 419 -8.17 9.29 2.17
N VAL A 420 -8.80 8.19 1.76
CA VAL A 420 -8.61 7.55 0.45
C VAL A 420 -9.11 8.42 -0.69
N ASN A 421 -10.26 9.10 -0.53
CA ASN A 421 -10.76 10.02 -1.57
C ASN A 421 -9.82 11.23 -1.74
N ALA A 422 -9.29 11.79 -0.64
CA ALA A 422 -8.29 12.85 -0.72
C ALA A 422 -7.01 12.37 -1.39
N ALA A 423 -6.54 11.15 -1.06
CA ALA A 423 -5.32 10.56 -1.60
C ALA A 423 -5.46 10.25 -3.10
N LEU A 424 -6.62 9.74 -3.53
CA LEU A 424 -6.92 9.45 -4.93
C LEU A 424 -6.99 10.75 -5.76
N ASN A 425 -7.71 11.76 -5.26
CA ASN A 425 -7.78 13.08 -5.90
C ASN A 425 -6.38 13.71 -6.03
N TYR A 426 -5.56 13.59 -4.98
CA TYR A 426 -4.18 14.06 -5.02
C TYR A 426 -3.36 13.30 -6.07
N ALA A 427 -3.48 11.98 -6.14
CA ALA A 427 -2.78 11.17 -7.14
C ALA A 427 -3.19 11.53 -8.58
N GLU A 428 -4.48 11.78 -8.84
CA GLU A 428 -5.00 12.20 -10.15
C GLU A 428 -4.47 13.58 -10.56
N LEU A 429 -4.51 14.57 -9.66
CA LEU A 429 -3.97 15.91 -9.93
C LEU A 429 -2.46 15.91 -10.07
N TYR A 430 -1.77 15.11 -9.25
CA TYR A 430 -0.32 14.94 -9.35
C TYR A 430 0.06 14.30 -10.69
N SER A 431 -0.69 13.28 -11.12
CA SER A 431 -0.53 12.63 -12.43
C SER A 431 -0.69 13.62 -13.59
N ALA A 432 -1.73 14.46 -13.52
CA ALA A 432 -1.97 15.49 -14.52
C ALA A 432 -0.84 16.55 -14.55
N ALA A 433 -0.33 16.93 -13.38
CA ALA A 433 0.73 17.93 -13.26
C ALA A 433 2.09 17.42 -13.75
N THR A 434 2.42 16.15 -13.51
CA THR A 434 3.69 15.53 -13.92
C THR A 434 3.65 14.98 -15.34
N GLY A 435 2.45 14.79 -15.91
CA GLY A 435 2.25 14.10 -17.18
C GLY A 435 2.50 12.59 -17.09
N VAL A 436 2.52 12.02 -15.88
CA VAL A 436 2.75 10.60 -15.65
C VAL A 436 1.55 9.97 -14.96
N ALA A 437 0.93 9.01 -15.61
CA ALA A 437 -0.17 8.23 -15.06
C ALA A 437 0.18 6.75 -14.92
N SER A 438 -0.45 6.08 -13.95
CA SER A 438 -0.54 4.62 -13.90
C SER A 438 -2.01 4.22 -14.02
N PRO A 439 -2.51 3.93 -15.24
CA PRO A 439 -3.90 3.55 -15.45
C PRO A 439 -4.30 2.32 -14.64
N GLN A 440 -3.35 1.39 -14.42
CA GLN A 440 -3.60 0.20 -13.60
C GLN A 440 -3.75 0.56 -12.12
N LEU A 441 -2.75 1.21 -11.50
CA LEU A 441 -2.80 1.50 -10.06
C LEU A 441 -3.92 2.49 -9.71
N LEU A 442 -4.04 3.59 -10.46
CA LEU A 442 -5.10 4.58 -10.20
C LEU A 442 -6.48 4.06 -10.59
N GLY A 443 -6.57 3.23 -11.64
CA GLY A 443 -7.81 2.56 -12.03
C GLY A 443 -8.28 1.55 -10.99
N ASP A 444 -7.37 0.74 -10.45
CA ASP A 444 -7.63 -0.21 -9.37
C ASP A 444 -7.99 0.51 -8.07
N ALA A 445 -7.29 1.59 -7.72
CA ALA A 445 -7.63 2.44 -6.59
C ALA A 445 -9.04 3.02 -6.74
N SER A 446 -9.34 3.64 -7.88
CA SER A 446 -10.66 4.21 -8.18
C SER A 446 -11.78 3.15 -8.14
N ARG A 447 -11.54 1.95 -8.67
CA ARG A 447 -12.49 0.83 -8.59
C ARG A 447 -12.76 0.44 -7.14
N ASN A 448 -11.71 0.23 -6.35
CA ASN A 448 -11.84 -0.19 -4.95
C ASN A 448 -12.52 0.90 -4.09
N THR A 449 -12.21 2.19 -4.32
CA THR A 449 -12.91 3.30 -3.66
C THR A 449 -14.41 3.29 -3.95
N ARG A 450 -14.82 3.06 -5.21
CA ARG A 450 -16.24 2.93 -5.57
C ARG A 450 -16.90 1.73 -4.89
N LEU A 451 -16.24 0.56 -4.91
CA LEU A 451 -16.77 -0.63 -4.25
C LEU A 451 -16.94 -0.40 -2.75
N GLY A 452 -15.97 0.23 -2.09
CA GLY A 452 -16.02 0.60 -0.68
C GLY A 452 -17.19 1.53 -0.35
N SER A 453 -17.51 2.49 -1.23
CA SER A 453 -18.63 3.42 -1.02
C SER A 453 -20.01 2.75 -1.06
N SER A 454 -20.12 1.60 -1.73
CA SER A 454 -21.37 0.83 -1.88
C SER A 454 -21.46 -0.39 -0.96
N ALA A 455 -20.35 -0.77 -0.34
CA ALA A 455 -20.24 -2.00 0.45
C ALA A 455 -20.73 -1.79 1.89
N PRO A 456 -21.18 -2.87 2.57
CA PRO A 456 -21.38 -2.85 4.01
C PRO A 456 -20.09 -2.40 4.75
N PRO A 457 -20.20 -1.73 5.90
CA PRO A 457 -19.08 -1.09 6.58
C PRO A 457 -17.84 -1.97 6.81
N PRO A 458 -17.96 -3.24 7.25
CA PRO A 458 -16.79 -4.12 7.41
C PRO A 458 -16.07 -4.39 6.08
N ALA A 459 -16.82 -4.64 5.00
CA ALA A 459 -16.27 -4.86 3.67
C ALA A 459 -15.70 -3.56 3.07
N ALA A 460 -16.33 -2.42 3.36
CA ALA A 460 -15.87 -1.11 2.92
C ALA A 460 -14.46 -0.80 3.45
N VAL A 461 -14.16 -1.13 4.71
CA VAL A 461 -12.80 -1.01 5.27
C VAL A 461 -11.79 -1.78 4.42
N GLY A 462 -12.09 -3.03 4.06
CA GLY A 462 -11.19 -3.86 3.23
C GLY A 462 -10.94 -3.24 1.85
N TYR A 463 -12.00 -2.77 1.18
CA TYR A 463 -11.84 -2.08 -0.11
C TYR A 463 -11.03 -0.79 -0.01
N TYR A 464 -11.21 0.00 1.06
CA TYR A 464 -10.41 1.21 1.25
C TYR A 464 -8.94 0.89 1.54
N ILE A 465 -8.63 -0.20 2.24
CA ILE A 465 -7.25 -0.68 2.41
C ILE A 465 -6.65 -1.06 1.04
N GLU A 466 -7.37 -1.81 0.20
CA GLU A 466 -6.89 -2.13 -1.16
C GLU A 466 -6.74 -0.89 -2.05
N ALA A 467 -7.67 0.07 -1.96
CA ALA A 467 -7.55 1.33 -2.69
C ALA A 467 -6.30 2.11 -2.27
N LEU A 468 -6.08 2.23 -0.95
CA LEU A 468 -4.91 2.89 -0.39
C LEU A 468 -3.61 2.17 -0.78
N SER A 469 -3.59 0.84 -0.79
CA SER A 469 -2.43 0.05 -1.21
C SER A 469 -1.98 0.41 -2.62
N ASN A 470 -2.94 0.57 -3.55
CA ASN A 470 -2.67 1.00 -4.92
C ASN A 470 -2.14 2.45 -5.00
N ILE A 471 -2.71 3.36 -4.20
CA ILE A 471 -2.29 4.78 -4.16
C ILE A 471 -0.87 4.92 -3.58
N LEU A 472 -0.58 4.24 -2.46
CA LEU A 472 0.75 4.22 -1.86
C LEU A 472 1.79 3.65 -2.84
N THR A 473 1.42 2.58 -3.56
CA THR A 473 2.27 2.00 -4.61
C THR A 473 2.52 2.99 -5.74
N TYR A 474 1.49 3.72 -6.17
CA TYR A 474 1.61 4.74 -7.21
C TYR A 474 2.62 5.82 -6.83
N PHE A 475 2.52 6.39 -5.62
CA PHE A 475 3.45 7.41 -5.15
C PHE A 475 4.85 6.85 -4.94
N ALA A 476 4.98 5.66 -4.33
CA ALA A 476 6.28 5.02 -4.12
C ALA A 476 7.01 4.69 -5.42
N LEU A 477 6.28 4.34 -6.48
CA LEU A 477 6.84 4.01 -7.79
C LEU A 477 6.87 5.17 -8.77
N HIS A 478 6.31 6.33 -8.42
CA HIS A 478 6.14 7.45 -9.35
C HIS A 478 7.46 7.78 -10.07
N PRO A 479 7.47 7.91 -11.41
CA PRO A 479 8.70 8.04 -12.20
C PRO A 479 9.26 9.47 -12.23
N SER A 480 8.72 10.41 -11.43
CA SER A 480 9.46 11.60 -10.99
C SER A 480 10.83 11.20 -10.45
N PHE A 481 10.90 10.04 -9.79
CA PHE A 481 12.14 9.36 -9.50
C PHE A 481 12.63 8.58 -10.75
N PRO A 482 13.89 8.72 -11.14
CA PRO A 482 14.52 7.88 -12.17
C PRO A 482 14.48 6.40 -11.76
N ASN A 483 14.92 5.50 -12.64
CA ASN A 483 14.85 4.05 -12.45
C ASN A 483 15.79 3.53 -11.34
N THR A 484 15.48 3.88 -10.09
CA THR A 484 16.24 3.59 -8.86
C THR A 484 15.35 2.79 -7.91
N THR A 485 14.73 1.71 -8.42
CA THR A 485 13.78 0.86 -7.68
C THR A 485 14.31 0.42 -6.31
N ALA A 486 15.63 0.16 -6.20
CA ALA A 486 16.26 -0.19 -4.93
C ALA A 486 16.23 0.95 -3.89
N VAL A 487 16.43 2.20 -4.31
CA VAL A 487 16.42 3.36 -3.40
C VAL A 487 15.00 3.70 -2.98
N LYS A 488 14.04 3.62 -3.91
CA LYS A 488 12.60 3.74 -3.61
C LYS A 488 12.18 2.71 -2.56
N TYR A 489 12.59 1.45 -2.78
CA TYR A 489 12.33 0.37 -1.83
C TYR A 489 12.92 0.66 -0.45
N LEU A 490 14.14 1.18 -0.38
CA LEU A 490 14.79 1.51 0.88
C LEU A 490 14.01 2.58 1.67
N HIS A 491 13.65 3.69 1.02
CA HIS A 491 12.86 4.75 1.67
C HIS A 491 11.42 4.31 2.01
N PHE A 492 10.86 3.39 1.22
CA PHE A 492 9.59 2.71 1.50
C PHE A 492 9.67 1.84 2.75
N ALA A 493 10.66 0.96 2.81
CA ALA A 493 10.88 0.09 3.97
C ALA A 493 11.15 0.92 5.24
N ASP A 494 11.93 1.99 5.11
CA ASP A 494 12.18 2.92 6.20
C ASP A 494 10.89 3.58 6.70
N ALA A 495 10.05 4.15 5.82
CA ALA A 495 8.76 4.73 6.21
C ALA A 495 7.84 3.69 6.88
N LEU A 496 7.79 2.47 6.33
CA LEU A 496 7.04 1.36 6.92
C LEU A 496 7.55 1.01 8.33
N SER A 497 8.86 1.10 8.60
CA SER A 497 9.43 0.79 9.93
C SER A 497 8.89 1.68 11.07
N HIS A 498 8.38 2.87 10.75
CA HIS A 498 7.80 3.82 11.71
C HIS A 498 6.31 3.62 11.95
N THR A 499 5.67 2.80 11.12
CA THR A 499 4.25 2.43 11.27
C THR A 499 4.05 0.94 11.54
N ALA A 500 5.11 0.15 11.40
CA ALA A 500 5.12 -1.28 11.69
C ALA A 500 4.86 -1.58 13.17
N GLY A 501 4.50 -2.83 13.45
CA GLY A 501 4.17 -3.32 14.78
C GLY A 501 2.66 -3.51 14.97
N GLY A 502 2.27 -4.20 16.02
CA GLY A 502 0.87 -4.57 16.25
C GLY A 502 0.64 -6.08 16.13
N PRO A 503 -0.62 -6.52 16.26
CA PRO A 503 -0.96 -7.92 16.41
C PRO A 503 -0.72 -8.72 15.13
N PRO A 504 -0.38 -10.03 15.24
CA PRO A 504 -0.17 -10.87 14.07
C PRO A 504 -1.46 -11.04 13.27
N GLN A 505 -1.37 -10.94 11.94
CA GLN A 505 -2.50 -11.13 11.02
C GLN A 505 -2.06 -11.89 9.77
N LEU A 506 -2.97 -12.68 9.20
CA LEU A 506 -2.76 -13.48 8.00
C LEU A 506 -2.42 -12.61 6.79
N LEU A 507 -3.02 -11.42 6.69
CA LEU A 507 -2.68 -10.45 5.65
C LEU A 507 -1.17 -10.15 5.65
N TYR A 508 -0.55 -10.00 6.82
CA TYR A 508 0.89 -9.74 6.91
C TYR A 508 1.68 -10.96 6.46
N THR A 509 1.39 -12.13 7.03
CA THR A 509 2.04 -13.40 6.68
C THR A 509 2.07 -13.62 5.18
N GLU A 510 0.90 -13.55 4.53
CA GLU A 510 0.76 -13.82 3.09
C GLU A 510 1.54 -12.80 2.24
N ASN A 511 1.47 -11.50 2.56
CA ASN A 511 2.13 -10.46 1.77
C ASN A 511 3.65 -10.42 1.98
N ILE A 512 4.13 -10.68 3.21
CA ILE A 512 5.57 -10.81 3.50
C ILE A 512 6.15 -12.01 2.75
N ALA A 513 5.47 -13.16 2.82
CA ALA A 513 5.89 -14.37 2.12
C ALA A 513 5.98 -14.16 0.61
N GLN A 514 4.97 -13.52 0.00
CA GLN A 514 5.00 -13.19 -1.42
C GLN A 514 6.09 -12.16 -1.74
N ALA A 515 6.30 -11.15 -0.91
CA ALA A 515 7.32 -10.13 -1.13
C ALA A 515 8.75 -10.70 -1.05
N ASN A 516 8.95 -11.74 -0.24
CA ASN A 516 10.24 -12.44 -0.14
C ASN A 516 10.53 -13.34 -1.35
N LEU A 517 9.51 -13.71 -2.11
CA LEU A 517 9.64 -14.48 -3.36
C LEU A 517 9.92 -13.60 -4.58
N THR A 518 9.68 -12.30 -4.49
CA THR A 518 9.88 -11.38 -5.60
C THR A 518 11.23 -10.66 -5.49
N ASP A 519 11.87 -10.47 -6.64
CA ASP A 519 12.98 -9.52 -6.76
C ASP A 519 12.53 -8.11 -6.32
N ILE A 520 13.50 -7.21 -6.08
CA ILE A 520 13.20 -5.82 -5.75
C ILE A 520 12.59 -5.13 -6.99
N ASN A 521 11.27 -5.24 -7.11
CA ASN A 521 10.46 -4.77 -8.24
C ASN A 521 9.15 -4.13 -7.76
N GLU A 522 8.33 -3.69 -8.70
CA GLU A 522 7.04 -3.03 -8.46
C GLU A 522 6.07 -3.93 -7.68
N THR A 523 6.07 -5.23 -7.96
CA THR A 523 5.23 -6.21 -7.25
C THR A 523 5.59 -6.28 -5.78
N ARG A 524 6.89 -6.28 -5.45
CA ARG A 524 7.35 -6.26 -4.05
C ARG A 524 6.88 -5.00 -3.32
N VAL A 525 6.97 -3.84 -3.98
CA VAL A 525 6.48 -2.58 -3.41
C VAL A 525 4.97 -2.62 -3.16
N TYR A 526 4.18 -3.16 -4.10
CA TYR A 526 2.75 -3.32 -3.92
C TYR A 526 2.38 -4.21 -2.72
N LEU A 527 3.07 -5.35 -2.55
CA LEU A 527 2.84 -6.26 -1.43
C LEU A 527 3.16 -5.60 -0.08
N LEU A 528 4.24 -4.82 0.00
CA LEU A 528 4.55 -4.05 1.20
C LEU A 528 3.59 -2.86 1.41
N ALA A 529 3.08 -2.27 0.33
CA ALA A 529 2.05 -1.23 0.40
C ALA A 529 0.72 -1.74 0.96
N LYS A 530 0.38 -3.02 0.78
CA LYS A 530 -0.76 -3.63 1.47
C LYS A 530 -0.58 -3.66 2.98
N ILE A 531 0.62 -3.99 3.43
CA ILE A 531 0.97 -3.97 4.86
C ILE A 531 0.88 -2.54 5.39
N TYR A 532 1.48 -1.58 4.68
CA TYR A 532 1.44 -0.18 5.08
C TYR A 532 0.00 0.37 5.12
N ALA A 533 -0.80 0.13 4.08
CA ALA A 533 -2.20 0.57 4.02
C ALA A 533 -3.02 0.00 5.19
N CYS A 534 -2.80 -1.27 5.54
CA CYS A 534 -3.41 -1.89 6.70
C CYS A 534 -2.96 -1.24 8.02
N LYS A 535 -1.66 -0.97 8.21
CA LYS A 535 -1.17 -0.25 9.40
C LYS A 535 -1.70 1.17 9.53
N LEU A 536 -1.85 1.86 8.41
CA LEU A 536 -2.50 3.17 8.41
C LEU A 536 -3.98 3.04 8.79
N ALA A 537 -4.67 2.01 8.30
CA ALA A 537 -6.05 1.76 8.67
C ALA A 537 -6.21 1.45 10.17
N GLU A 538 -5.30 0.67 10.76
CA GLU A 538 -5.26 0.41 12.21
C GLU A 538 -5.07 1.70 13.01
N LYS A 539 -4.23 2.63 12.54
CA LYS A 539 -4.03 3.93 13.20
C LYS A 539 -5.23 4.88 13.07
N LEU A 540 -5.97 4.81 11.96
CA LEU A 540 -7.12 5.68 11.69
C LEU A 540 -8.45 5.11 12.23
N ALA A 541 -8.48 3.84 12.61
CA ALA A 541 -9.66 3.16 13.13
C ALA A 541 -10.13 3.75 14.46
N ILE A 542 -11.44 3.73 14.67
CA ILE A 542 -12.07 4.17 15.91
C ILE A 542 -12.39 2.94 16.75
N TYR A 543 -11.73 2.85 17.90
CA TYR A 543 -11.93 1.76 18.87
C TYR A 543 -12.89 2.17 19.98
N THR A 544 -13.69 1.22 20.47
CA THR A 544 -14.49 1.38 21.68
C THR A 544 -13.87 0.59 22.83
N ASP A 545 -14.15 0.98 24.07
CA ASP A 545 -13.66 0.27 25.26
C ASP A 545 -14.43 -1.03 25.57
N THR A 546 -15.40 -1.39 24.72
CA THR A 546 -16.12 -2.67 24.79
C THR A 546 -15.40 -3.76 24.01
N PRO A 547 -15.36 -5.01 24.53
CA PRO A 547 -14.84 -6.14 23.77
C PRO A 547 -15.76 -6.45 22.57
N PRO A 548 -15.21 -6.93 21.44
CA PRO A 548 -16.01 -7.38 20.30
C PRO A 548 -16.83 -8.61 20.69
N ARG A 549 -17.98 -8.80 20.05
CA ARG A 549 -18.87 -9.93 20.36
C ARG A 549 -18.19 -11.23 19.93
N GLU A 550 -18.05 -12.18 20.86
CA GLU A 550 -17.47 -13.49 20.54
C GLU A 550 -18.35 -14.25 19.55
N MET A 551 -17.74 -14.97 18.61
CA MET A 551 -18.46 -15.91 17.75
C MET A 551 -19.21 -16.93 18.63
N PRO A 552 -20.44 -17.34 18.28
CA PRO A 552 -21.05 -18.49 18.93
C PRO A 552 -20.15 -19.70 18.73
N LYS A 553 -19.69 -20.31 19.84
CA LYS A 553 -18.94 -21.57 19.82
C LYS A 553 -19.78 -22.64 19.10
N GLN A 554 -19.52 -22.89 17.82
CA GLN A 554 -20.12 -24.03 17.14
C GLN A 554 -19.24 -25.26 17.37
N ARG A 555 -19.83 -26.28 18.00
CA ARG A 555 -19.34 -27.65 17.93
C ARG A 555 -19.16 -27.98 16.45
N THR A 556 -17.93 -28.30 16.06
CA THR A 556 -17.59 -28.91 14.77
C THR A 556 -18.50 -30.12 14.55
N THR A 557 -19.58 -29.94 13.79
CA THR A 557 -20.26 -31.08 13.17
C THR A 557 -19.30 -31.61 12.12
N ALA A 558 -18.68 -32.74 12.44
CA ALA A 558 -17.84 -33.47 11.51
C ALA A 558 -18.58 -33.65 10.18
N LEU A 559 -17.89 -33.34 9.08
CA LEU A 559 -18.27 -33.88 7.78
C LEU A 559 -18.32 -35.42 7.90
N PRO A 560 -19.26 -36.10 7.23
CA PRO A 560 -19.39 -37.55 7.32
C PRO A 560 -18.04 -38.23 7.00
N THR A 561 -17.52 -38.95 7.99
CA THR A 561 -16.26 -39.68 7.94
C THR A 561 -16.42 -40.96 7.14
N ALA A 562 -15.49 -41.22 6.22
CA ALA A 562 -15.18 -42.56 5.75
C ALA A 562 -13.95 -43.06 6.52
N GLU A 563 -13.96 -44.34 6.87
CA GLU A 563 -13.06 -45.04 7.81
C GLU A 563 -11.56 -44.97 7.45
N PRO A 564 -10.67 -45.14 8.46
CA PRO A 564 -9.24 -44.85 8.35
C PRO A 564 -8.45 -45.99 7.70
N GLY A 565 -7.45 -45.63 6.90
CA GLY A 565 -6.39 -46.50 6.42
C GLY A 565 -5.04 -46.11 7.05
N GLU A 566 -4.27 -47.12 7.42
CA GLU A 566 -3.12 -47.18 8.34
C GLU A 566 -1.86 -46.37 7.96
N GLU A 567 -1.04 -46.17 9.00
CA GLU A 567 0.23 -45.46 9.08
C GLU A 567 1.41 -46.12 8.32
N SER A 568 2.39 -45.29 7.93
CA SER A 568 3.74 -45.26 8.52
C SER A 568 4.84 -44.90 7.50
N GLY A 569 5.84 -44.14 7.96
CA GLY A 569 7.07 -43.85 7.21
C GLY A 569 7.78 -42.58 7.67
N GLU A 570 8.49 -42.66 8.81
CA GLU A 570 9.48 -41.69 9.27
C GLU A 570 10.55 -41.43 8.20
N TYR A 571 10.97 -40.17 8.01
CA TYR A 571 12.39 -39.85 7.85
C TYR A 571 12.72 -38.47 8.42
N LEU A 572 13.82 -38.47 9.16
CA LEU A 572 14.44 -37.38 9.90
C LEU A 572 14.78 -36.16 9.03
N THR A 573 14.70 -34.99 9.66
CA THR A 573 15.35 -33.74 9.28
C THR A 573 16.88 -33.87 9.26
N PRO A 574 17.56 -32.96 8.53
CA PRO A 574 18.36 -32.01 9.28
C PRO A 574 18.31 -30.59 8.74
N LEU A 575 17.78 -29.71 9.59
CA LEU A 575 18.23 -28.33 9.75
C LEU A 575 19.76 -28.33 10.00
N ALA A 576 20.61 -28.25 8.96
CA ALA A 576 22.03 -27.80 9.03
C ALA A 576 22.85 -28.04 7.74
N VAL A 577 22.28 -27.83 6.56
CA VAL A 577 23.03 -27.62 5.30
C VAL A 577 22.16 -26.65 4.50
N THR A 578 22.37 -25.35 4.38
CA THR A 578 23.52 -24.45 4.56
C THR A 578 22.86 -23.07 4.46
N ILE A 579 22.61 -22.27 5.50
CA ILE A 579 23.51 -21.29 6.16
C ILE A 579 24.59 -20.65 5.25
N GLY A 580 24.45 -20.76 3.92
CA GLY A 580 25.39 -20.27 2.92
C GLY A 580 24.72 -19.52 1.77
N ILE A 581 23.55 -18.91 2.03
CA ILE A 581 22.84 -17.95 1.17
C ILE A 581 22.06 -16.97 2.11
N ILE A 582 22.61 -16.20 3.06
CA ILE A 582 23.81 -15.36 3.08
C ILE A 582 23.90 -14.44 1.84
N LEU A 583 23.39 -13.22 2.02
CA LEU A 583 24.01 -11.94 1.62
C LEU A 583 23.70 -11.31 0.25
N CYS A 584 22.43 -11.02 -0.05
CA CYS A 584 22.12 -9.92 -0.98
C CYS A 584 22.05 -8.53 -0.31
N VAL A 585 22.14 -8.44 1.02
CA VAL A 585 22.21 -7.13 1.72
C VAL A 585 23.65 -6.62 1.84
N GLN A 586 24.68 -7.49 1.96
CA GLN A 586 26.08 -7.06 1.89
C GLN A 586 26.58 -6.76 0.46
N GLY A 587 25.96 -7.35 -0.57
CA GLY A 587 26.25 -7.02 -1.97
C GLY A 587 25.81 -5.60 -2.35
N LEU A 588 24.62 -5.19 -1.88
CA LEU A 588 24.14 -3.81 -2.01
C LEU A 588 24.97 -2.82 -1.17
N TYR A 589 25.44 -3.24 0.00
CA TYR A 589 26.31 -2.43 0.87
C TYR A 589 27.69 -2.12 0.25
N GLN A 590 28.31 -3.07 -0.46
CA GLN A 590 29.60 -2.84 -1.14
C GLN A 590 29.47 -2.03 -2.44
N LEU A 591 28.34 -2.15 -3.15
CA LEU A 591 28.02 -1.31 -4.30
C LEU A 591 27.78 0.16 -3.90
N PHE A 592 27.11 0.40 -2.76
CA PHE A 592 26.84 1.74 -2.25
C PHE A 592 28.12 2.46 -1.76
N LYS A 593 29.08 1.71 -1.18
CA LYS A 593 30.37 2.27 -0.72
C LYS A 593 31.33 2.61 -1.88
N LYS A 594 31.12 2.03 -3.07
CA LYS A 594 31.96 2.26 -4.27
C LYS A 594 31.54 3.50 -5.10
N HIS A 595 30.41 4.14 -4.77
CA HIS A 595 29.92 5.36 -5.42
C HIS A 595 30.02 6.62 -4.55
N LYS A 596 30.86 6.60 -3.50
CA LYS A 596 31.17 7.77 -2.67
C LYS A 596 32.65 8.18 -2.75
N LYS A 597 33.21 8.17 -3.97
CA LYS A 597 34.45 8.86 -4.34
C LYS A 597 34.25 9.62 -5.63
#